data_AF-A0A1K2FWQ8-F1
#
_entry.id   AF-A0A1K2FWQ8-F1
#
_cell.length_a   1.000
_cell.length_b   1.000
_cell.length_c   1.000
_cell.angle_alpha   90.00
_cell.angle_beta   90.00
_cell.angle_gamma   90.00
#
_symmetry.space_group_name_H-M   'P 1'
#
loop_
_entity.id
_entity.type
_entity.pdbx_description
1 polymer ?
#
loop_
_entity_poly.entity_id
_entity_poly.type
_entity_poly.pdbx_seq_one_letter_code
_entity_poly.pdbx_strand_id
1 'polypeptide(L)' 'MTHGTSPAPQPPSPVLAEYAEATQACRDIAARVGIRNCDNDPDWKAAEWRANDLFDKALAAGHTMDEVLKAGRKQ' A
#
# COMPACT_ATOMS: atom_id res chain seq x y z
N MET A 1 22.94 31.10 -12.52
CA MET A 1 21.92 31.06 -11.45
C MET A 1 21.32 29.67 -11.45
N THR A 2 21.78 28.76 -10.58
CA THR A 2 21.28 27.38 -10.49
C THR A 2 20.64 27.19 -9.12
N HIS A 3 19.33 27.40 -9.03
CA HIS A 3 18.56 27.01 -7.86
C HIS A 3 18.35 25.49 -7.90
N GLY A 4 19.25 24.77 -7.21
CA GLY A 4 19.03 23.38 -6.85
C GLY A 4 18.05 23.30 -5.69
N THR A 5 16.75 23.41 -5.98
CA THR A 5 15.72 23.08 -5.00
C THR A 5 15.70 21.56 -4.85
N SER A 6 16.43 21.04 -3.87
CA SER A 6 16.24 19.66 -3.40
C SER A 6 14.80 19.57 -2.88
N PRO A 7 13.95 18.64 -3.37
CA PRO A 7 12.64 18.45 -2.78
C PRO A 7 12.85 18.03 -1.33
N ALA A 8 12.23 18.77 -0.41
CA ALA A 8 12.23 18.40 1.00
C ALA A 8 11.64 16.98 1.15
N PRO A 9 12.13 16.16 2.09
CA PRO A 9 11.53 14.87 2.40
C PRO A 9 10.04 15.10 2.68
N GLN A 10 9.18 14.50 1.85
CA GLN A 10 7.75 14.61 2.01
C GLN A 10 7.37 14.05 3.40
N PRO A 11 6.48 14.71 4.14
CA PRO A 11 5.99 14.18 5.41
C PRO A 11 5.42 12.77 5.18
N PRO A 12 5.54 11.85 6.16
CA PRO A 12 5.04 10.48 6.01
C PRO A 12 3.57 10.52 5.60
N SER A 13 3.30 10.00 4.41
CA SER A 13 1.96 10.03 3.83
C SER A 13 1.09 9.00 4.56
N PRO A 14 0.01 9.41 5.25
CA PRO A 14 -0.83 8.48 5.99
C PRO A 14 -1.43 7.40 5.08
N VAL A 15 -1.79 7.76 3.84
CA VAL A 15 -2.33 6.80 2.86
C VAL A 15 -1.30 5.72 2.47
N LEU A 16 0.00 6.06 2.41
CA LEU A 16 1.05 5.06 2.14
C LEU A 16 1.27 4.12 3.33
N ALA A 17 1.19 4.65 4.56
CA ALA A 17 1.28 3.84 5.77
C ALA A 17 0.10 2.87 5.90
N GLU A 18 -1.13 3.37 5.69
CA GLU A 18 -2.34 2.54 5.69
C GLU A 18 -2.31 1.50 4.57
N TYR A 19 -1.82 1.86 3.38
CA TYR A 19 -1.65 0.91 2.27
C TYR A 19 -0.68 -0.21 2.65
N ALA A 20 0.43 0.12 3.30
CA ALA A 20 1.40 -0.85 3.79
C ALA A 20 0.77 -1.82 4.82
N GLU A 21 -0.05 -1.30 5.73
CA GLU A 21 -0.76 -2.12 6.72
C GLU A 21 -1.80 -3.05 6.08
N ALA A 22 -2.61 -2.54 5.14
CA ALA A 22 -3.58 -3.35 4.42
C ALA A 22 -2.90 -4.47 3.60
N THR A 23 -1.80 -4.14 2.93
CA THR A 23 -1.02 -5.13 2.17
C THR A 23 -0.37 -6.18 3.10
N GLN A 24 0.04 -5.78 4.30
CA GLN A 24 0.55 -6.71 5.31
C GLN A 24 -0.55 -7.66 5.79
N ALA A 25 -1.76 -7.16 6.06
CA ALA A 25 -2.89 -7.99 6.42
C ALA A 25 -3.21 -9.04 5.34
N CYS A 26 -3.18 -8.67 4.05
CA CYS A 26 -3.34 -9.64 2.96
C CYS A 26 -2.30 -10.77 3.03
N ARG A 27 -1.02 -10.46 3.32
CA ARG A 27 0.05 -11.46 3.46
C ARG A 27 -0.14 -12.34 4.69
N ASP A 28 -0.49 -11.76 5.83
CA ASP A 28 -0.67 -12.49 7.08
C ASP A 28 -1.85 -13.46 6.97
N ILE A 29 -2.95 -13.03 6.37
CA ILE A 29 -4.11 -13.89 6.10
C ILE A 29 -3.73 -14.96 5.08
N ALA A 30 -3.04 -14.61 3.99
CA ALA A 30 -2.58 -15.59 3.02
C ALA A 30 -1.64 -16.66 3.61
N ALA A 31 -0.80 -16.29 4.58
CA ALA A 31 0.03 -17.24 5.32
C ALA A 31 -0.81 -18.16 6.23
N ARG A 32 -1.90 -17.66 6.80
CA ARG A 32 -2.83 -18.43 7.65
C ARG A 32 -3.70 -19.40 6.86
N VAL A 33 -4.32 -18.94 5.77
CA VAL A 33 -5.34 -19.69 5.02
C VAL A 33 -4.76 -20.40 3.79
N GLY A 34 -3.54 -20.03 3.38
CA GLY A 34 -2.91 -20.45 2.13
C GLY A 34 -3.35 -19.59 0.95
N ILE A 35 -2.40 -19.21 0.09
CA ILE A 35 -2.63 -18.32 -1.07
C ILE A 35 -3.78 -18.81 -1.96
N ARG A 36 -3.92 -20.13 -2.14
CA ARG A 36 -4.99 -20.74 -2.98
C ARG A 36 -6.40 -20.58 -2.40
N ASN A 37 -6.53 -20.27 -1.12
CA ASN A 37 -7.82 -20.14 -0.43
C ASN A 37 -8.20 -18.67 -0.16
N CYS A 38 -7.32 -17.72 -0.49
CA CYS A 38 -7.53 -16.29 -0.24
C CYS A 38 -8.81 -15.75 -0.89
N ASP A 39 -9.12 -16.18 -2.11
CA ASP A 39 -10.34 -15.79 -2.84
C ASP A 39 -11.65 -16.26 -2.17
N ASN A 40 -11.59 -17.20 -1.23
CA ASN A 40 -12.75 -17.69 -0.48
C ASN A 40 -12.78 -17.16 0.96
N ASP A 41 -11.73 -16.46 1.39
CA ASP A 41 -11.61 -15.92 2.73
C ASP A 41 -12.15 -14.48 2.78
N PRO A 42 -13.19 -14.20 3.59
CA PRO A 42 -13.79 -12.87 3.65
C PRO A 42 -12.86 -11.82 4.25
N ASP A 43 -11.97 -12.20 5.18
CA ASP A 43 -11.00 -11.27 5.76
C ASP A 43 -9.96 -10.86 4.71
N TRP A 44 -9.50 -11.83 3.89
CA TRP A 44 -8.56 -11.55 2.81
C TRP A 44 -9.17 -10.59 1.78
N LYS A 45 -10.43 -10.83 1.34
CA LYS A 45 -11.10 -9.90 0.41
C LYS A 45 -11.29 -8.51 1.01
N ALA A 46 -11.65 -8.41 2.28
CA ALA A 46 -11.80 -7.12 2.94
C ALA A 46 -10.46 -6.36 3.00
N ALA A 47 -9.36 -7.06 3.29
CA ALA A 47 -8.01 -6.48 3.28
C ALA A 47 -7.57 -6.08 1.86
N GLU A 48 -7.86 -6.90 0.85
CA GLU A 48 -7.59 -6.61 -0.55
C GLU A 48 -8.34 -5.37 -1.02
N TRP A 49 -9.65 -5.28 -0.77
CA TRP A 49 -10.46 -4.12 -1.13
C TRP A 49 -9.95 -2.85 -0.47
N ARG A 50 -9.56 -2.93 0.81
CA ARG A 50 -8.95 -1.81 1.52
C ARG A 50 -7.61 -1.40 0.88
N ALA A 51 -6.75 -2.36 0.53
CA ALA A 51 -5.49 -2.07 -0.13
C ALA A 51 -5.70 -1.41 -1.50
N ASN A 52 -6.68 -1.85 -2.28
CA ASN A 52 -7.02 -1.25 -3.57
C ASN A 52 -7.55 0.18 -3.43
N ASP A 53 -8.47 0.43 -2.49
CA ASP A 53 -8.98 1.78 -2.21
C ASP A 53 -7.85 2.74 -1.77
N LEU A 54 -6.94 2.27 -0.93
CA LEU A 54 -5.77 3.06 -0.50
C LEU A 54 -4.77 3.29 -1.63
N PHE A 55 -4.62 2.33 -2.53
CA PHE A 55 -3.80 2.51 -3.73
C PHE A 55 -4.36 3.64 -4.61
N ASP A 56 -5.65 3.61 -4.91
CA ASP A 56 -6.32 4.65 -5.70
C ASP A 56 -6.24 6.02 -5.02
N LYS A 57 -6.44 6.08 -3.69
CA LYS A 57 -6.28 7.31 -2.90
C LYS A 57 -4.86 7.84 -2.94
N ALA A 58 -3.85 6.97 -2.90
CA ALA A 58 -2.45 7.39 -2.97
C ALA A 58 -2.11 7.96 -4.36
N LEU A 59 -2.62 7.35 -5.45
CA LEU A 59 -2.47 7.89 -6.79
C LEU A 59 -3.18 9.25 -6.93
N ALA A 60 -4.40 9.38 -6.40
CA ALA A 60 -5.15 10.64 -6.40
C ALA A 60 -4.45 11.74 -5.56
N ALA A 61 -3.69 11.36 -4.53
CA ALA A 61 -2.86 12.26 -3.73
C ALA A 61 -1.53 12.67 -4.42
N GLY A 62 -1.27 12.16 -5.63
CA GLY A 62 -0.10 12.50 -6.42
C GLY A 62 1.13 11.60 -6.19
N HIS A 63 0.96 10.48 -5.48
CA HIS A 63 2.02 9.47 -5.40
C HIS A 63 2.12 8.69 -6.72
N THR A 64 3.34 8.31 -7.07
CA THR A 64 3.58 7.41 -8.20
C THR A 64 3.24 5.97 -7.83
N MET A 65 2.87 5.16 -8.82
CA MET A 65 2.63 3.74 -8.61
C MET A 65 3.83 3.03 -7.95
N ASP A 66 5.06 3.39 -8.31
CA ASP A 66 6.27 2.81 -7.71
C ASP A 66 6.33 3.11 -6.20
N GLU A 67 6.08 4.35 -5.78
CA GLU A 67 6.07 4.74 -4.37
C GLU A 67 5.02 3.96 -3.58
N VAL A 68 3.81 3.82 -4.12
CA VAL A 68 2.72 3.07 -3.47
C VAL A 68 3.10 1.59 -3.35
N LEU A 69 3.50 0.95 -4.45
CA LEU A 69 3.88 -0.47 -4.45
C LEU A 69 5.11 -0.76 -3.58
N LYS A 70 6.03 0.21 -3.47
CA LYS A 70 7.19 0.13 -2.57
C LYS A 70 6.77 0.20 -1.11
N ALA A 71 5.79 1.03 -0.75
CA ALA A 71 5.24 1.06 0.60
C ALA A 71 4.58 -0.27 0.99
N GLY A 72 3.88 -0.92 0.04
CA GLY A 72 3.27 -2.24 0.23
C GLY A 72 4.27 -3.39 0.34
N ARG A 73 5.47 -3.27 -0.26
CA ARG A 73 6.58 -4.23 -0.15
C ARG A 73 7.38 -3.98 1.13
N LYS A 74 6.89 -4.43 2.28
CA LYS A 74 7.77 -4.60 3.44
C LYS A 74 8.84 -5.65 3.11
N GLN A 75 10.11 -5.26 3.32
CA GLN A 75 11.32 -6.10 3.20
C GLN A 75 11.31 -7.24 4.22
#